data_AF-A0A3C0N7U5-F1
#
_entry.id   AF-A0A3C0N7U5-F1
#
_cell.length_a   1.000
_cell.length_b   1.000
_cell.length_c   1.000
_cell.angle_alpha   90.00
_cell.angle_beta   90.00
_cell.angle_gamma   90.00
#
_symmetry.space_group_name_H-M   'P 1'
#
loop_
_entity.id
_entity.type
_entity.pdbx_description
1 polymer ?
#
loop_
_entity_poly.entity_id
_entity_poly.type
_entity_poly.pdbx_seq_one_letter_code
_entity_poly.pdbx_strand_id
1 'polypeptide(L)' 'MNQNKRQAYWRANTALIRNLLIVWALVSLGFSILFVGLLNNLRLGGVPLGFWMAQ' A
#
# COMPACT_ATOMS: atom_id res chain seq x y z
N MET A 1 19.72 -31.68 2.52
CA MET A 1 18.91 -30.54 2.01
C MET A 1 19.54 -29.23 2.50
N ASN A 2 20.19 -28.46 1.61
CA ASN A 2 21.05 -27.32 1.95
C ASN A 2 20.28 -26.19 2.64
N GLN A 3 20.33 -26.14 3.98
CA GLN A 3 19.60 -25.14 4.79
C GLN A 3 19.96 -23.69 4.43
N ASN A 4 21.22 -23.45 4.04
CA ASN A 4 21.72 -22.12 3.64
C ASN A 4 21.00 -21.55 2.41
N LYS A 5 20.61 -22.37 1.43
CA LYS A 5 19.88 -21.90 0.26
C LYS A 5 18.47 -21.43 0.65
N ARG A 6 17.77 -22.21 1.49
CA ARG A 6 16.40 -21.87 1.93
C ARG A 6 16.33 -20.55 2.72
N GLN A 7 17.33 -20.29 3.57
CA GLN A 7 17.39 -19.03 4.32
C GLN A 7 17.64 -17.81 3.42
N ALA A 8 18.52 -17.94 2.42
CA ALA A 8 18.79 -16.87 1.46
C ALA A 8 17.55 -16.53 0.62
N TYR A 9 16.83 -17.56 0.13
CA TYR A 9 15.57 -17.37 -0.59
C TYR A 9 14.49 -16.70 0.26
N TRP A 10 14.33 -17.13 1.51
CA TRP A 10 13.34 -16.54 2.41
C TRP A 10 13.61 -15.04 2.66
N ARG A 11 14.87 -14.68 2.92
CA ARG A 11 15.26 -13.27 3.11
C ARG A 11 14.97 -12.42 1.87
N ALA A 12 15.26 -12.93 0.68
CA ALA A 12 15.00 -12.22 -0.57
C ALA A 12 13.50 -12.01 -0.80
N ASN A 13 12.68 -13.03 -0.59
CA ASN A 13 11.23 -12.94 -0.77
C ASN A 13 10.58 -11.98 0.24
N THR A 14 10.98 -12.05 1.50
CA THR A 14 10.46 -11.13 2.54
C THR A 14 10.87 -9.69 2.26
N ALA A 15 12.07 -9.44 1.72
CA ALA A 15 12.49 -8.10 1.31
C ALA A 15 11.63 -7.57 0.15
N LEU A 16 11.31 -8.42 -0.84
CA LEU A 16 10.40 -8.08 -1.93
C LEU A 16 9.00 -7.73 -1.42
N ILE A 17 8.41 -8.59 -0.58
CA ILE A 17 7.08 -8.36 -0.01
C ILE A 17 7.08 -7.07 0.82
N ARG A 18 8.12 -6.86 1.66
CA ARG A 18 8.25 -5.64 2.47
C ARG A 18 8.29 -4.39 1.59
N ASN A 19 9.10 -4.40 0.54
CA ASN A 19 9.20 -3.25 -0.36
C ASN A 19 7.88 -3.02 -1.11
N LEU A 20 7.20 -4.08 -1.54
CA LEU A 20 5.89 -3.98 -2.17
C LEU A 20 4.86 -3.37 -1.22
N LEU A 21 4.83 -3.79 0.04
CA LEU A 21 3.94 -3.24 1.06
C LEU A 21 4.25 -1.77 1.38
N ILE A 22 5.53 -1.38 1.39
CA ILE A 22 5.93 0.02 1.57
C ILE A 22 5.44 0.87 0.41
N VAL A 23 5.70 0.46 -0.84
CA VAL A 23 5.23 1.19 -2.02
C VAL A 23 3.71 1.25 -2.05
N TRP A 24 3.04 0.15 -1.74
CA TRP A 24 1.58 0.09 -1.65
C TRP A 24 1.04 1.06 -0.60
N ALA A 25 1.60 1.08 0.62
CA ALA A 25 1.18 2.00 1.67
C ALA A 25 1.44 3.47 1.32
N LEU A 26 2.60 3.77 0.72
CA LEU A 26 2.94 5.12 0.27
C LEU A 26 2.03 5.60 -0.86
N VAL A 27 1.69 4.73 -1.81
CA VAL A 27 0.75 5.06 -2.89
C VAL A 27 -0.65 5.26 -2.33
N SER A 28 -1.15 4.35 -1.49
CA SER A 28 -2.48 4.48 -0.88
C SER A 28 -2.59 5.77 -0.05
N LEU A 29 -1.65 6.02 0.88
CA LEU A 29 -1.67 7.22 1.72
C LEU A 29 -1.35 8.50 0.95
N GLY A 30 -0.37 8.45 0.05
CA GLY A 30 0.06 9.59 -0.77
C GLY A 30 -1.03 10.03 -1.74
N PHE A 31 -1.73 9.10 -2.38
CA PHE A 31 -2.90 9.42 -3.21
C PHE A 31 -4.08 9.91 -2.37
N SER A 32 -4.33 9.32 -1.19
CA SER A 32 -5.38 9.84 -0.29
C SER A 32 -5.16 11.31 0.09
N ILE A 33 -3.92 11.75 0.25
CA ILE A 33 -3.59 13.13 0.66
C ILE A 33 -3.51 14.07 -0.54
N LEU A 34 -2.78 13.71 -1.61
CA LEU A 34 -2.57 14.59 -2.76
C LEU A 34 -3.79 14.67 -3.68
N PHE A 35 -4.50 13.55 -3.86
CA PHE A 35 -5.70 13.47 -4.69
C PHE A 35 -6.99 13.65 -3.88
N VAL A 36 -6.91 14.08 -2.60
CA VAL A 36 -8.07 14.32 -1.74
C VAL A 36 -9.08 15.27 -2.39
N GLY A 37 -8.63 16.27 -3.14
CA GLY A 37 -9.51 17.21 -3.85
C GLY A 37 -10.33 16.56 -4.96
N LEU A 38 -9.73 15.61 -5.70
CA LEU A 38 -10.39 14.88 -6.77
C LEU A 38 -11.27 13.74 -6.20
N LEU A 39 -10.79 13.04 -5.17
CA LEU A 39 -11.55 12.00 -4.46
C LEU A 39 -12.72 12.58 -3.66
N ASN A 40 -12.60 13.78 -3.07
CA ASN A 40 -13.74 14.44 -2.40
C ASN A 40 -14.82 14.89 -3.37
N ASN A 41 -14.49 15.03 -4.66
CA ASN A 41 -15.45 15.34 -5.71
C ASN A 41 -16.36 14.14 -5.99
N LEU A 42 -15.81 12.92 -5.87
CA LEU A 42 -16.57 11.68 -5.97
C LEU A 42 -17.15 11.32 -4.60
N ARG A 43 -18.45 11.57 -4.42
CA ARG A 43 -19.18 11.22 -3.19
C ARG A 43 -19.83 9.85 -3.34
N LEU A 44 -19.38 8.88 -2.57
CA LEU A 44 -20.01 7.56 -2.47
C LEU A 44 -20.96 7.56 -1.28
N GLY A 45 -22.26 7.49 -1.55
CA GLY A 45 -23.29 7.41 -0.48
C GLY A 45 -23.42 8.66 0.38
N GLY A 46 -23.05 9.84 -0.14
CA GLY A 46 -23.12 11.11 0.60
C GLY A 46 -21.85 11.49 1.37
N VAL A 47 -20.90 10.57 1.51
CA VAL A 47 -19.58 10.81 2.13
C VAL A 47 -18.50 10.86 1.03
N PRO A 48 -17.55 11.81 1.10
CA PRO A 48 -16.46 11.86 0.14
C PRO A 48 -15.60 10.58 0.16
N LEU A 49 -15.17 10.13 -1.03
CA LEU A 49 -14.28 8.97 -1.19
C LEU A 49 -12.94 9.15 -0.47
N GLY A 50 -12.47 10.39 -0.34
CA GLY A 50 -11.26 10.71 0.42
C GLY A 50 -11.34 10.29 1.89
N PHE A 51 -12.55 10.26 2.48
CA PHE A 51 -12.76 9.81 3.86
C PHE A 51 -12.63 8.29 4.00
N TRP A 52 -13.17 7.52 3.04
CA TRP A 52 -13.05 6.06 3.02
C TRP A 52 -11.62 5.57 2.84
N MET A 53 -10.80 6.34 2.15
CA MET A 53 -9.38 6.04 1.91
C MET A 53 -8.45 6.53 3.04
N ALA A 54 -9.00 7.21 4.06
CA ALA A 54 -8.27 7.68 5.24
C ALA A 54 -8.40 6.73 6.45
N GLN A 55 -9.16 5.63 6.32
CA GLN A 55 -9.34 4.58 7.34
C GLN A 55 -8.24 3.51 7.24
#